data_AF-A0A660NPM4-F1
#
_entry.id   AF-A0A660NPM4-F1
#
_cell.length_a   1.000
_cell.length_b   1.000
_cell.length_c   1.000
_cell.angle_alpha   90.00
_cell.angle_beta   90.00
_cell.angle_gamma   90.00
#
_symmetry.space_group_name_H-M   'P 1'
#
loop_
_entity.id
_entity.type
_entity.pdbx_description
1 polymer ?
#
loop_
_entity_poly.entity_id
_entity_poly.type
_entity_poly.pdbx_seq_one_letter_code
_entity_poly.pdbx_strand_id
1 'polypeptide(L)'
;MMRPMNPVIRSFAPRLAALLVCVAIGVLSVQSPAQAERRELRFTGPQITRQLAPSFPLRRCLFGELACVRLTRPVVRMQANDPRIFVSVDVGFQPVPGQASQSGSARVAGQPAYDPQAGAFYLKRPQLLDFSMEGVPPDQARMVANVISGMLADEFFSEQPLWVLDESDPRQAMARLSLRSVTVQQGALVVTLGDDDEPLEDDPADETPVPGQGSGSTPGPRSTPTPKSLPPSPSTPEDAPETSSEPVWL
;
A
#
# COMPACT_ATOMS: atom_id res chain seq x y z
N MET A 1 98.95 -14.74 41.43
CA MET A 1 99.38 -13.91 40.28
C MET A 1 98.33 -14.00 39.18
N MET A 2 98.21 -12.93 38.38
CA MET A 2 97.32 -12.70 37.22
C MET A 2 95.83 -12.33 37.46
N ARG A 3 95.55 -11.02 37.29
CA ARG A 3 94.35 -10.47 36.59
C ARG A 3 94.58 -10.61 35.06
N PRO A 4 93.65 -10.25 34.12
CA PRO A 4 92.22 -9.91 34.18
C PRO A 4 91.40 -10.64 33.07
N MET A 5 90.10 -10.36 32.93
CA MET A 5 89.44 -9.76 31.74
C MET A 5 87.94 -10.07 31.66
N ASN A 6 87.19 -9.00 31.45
CA ASN A 6 85.76 -8.94 31.17
C ASN A 6 85.47 -9.47 29.75
N PRO A 7 84.27 -9.97 29.45
CA PRO A 7 83.44 -9.15 28.57
C PRO A 7 81.95 -9.08 28.91
N VAL A 8 81.45 -7.89 28.63
CA VAL A 8 80.06 -7.46 28.44
C VAL A 8 79.40 -8.26 27.31
N ILE A 9 78.15 -8.73 27.46
CA ILE A 9 77.12 -8.67 26.39
C ILE A 9 75.70 -8.55 26.99
N ARG A 10 75.04 -7.51 26.46
CA ARG A 10 73.68 -6.98 26.53
C ARG A 10 72.56 -8.04 26.40
N SER A 11 71.55 -7.99 27.28
CA SER A 11 70.19 -7.44 27.07
C SER A 11 69.16 -8.47 26.58
N PHE A 12 67.99 -8.56 27.21
CA PHE A 12 66.72 -8.16 26.61
C PHE A 12 65.58 -8.24 27.65
N ALA A 13 64.68 -7.28 27.52
CA ALA A 13 63.75 -6.79 28.52
C ALA A 13 62.55 -7.73 28.83
N PRO A 14 61.95 -7.56 30.02
CA PRO A 14 60.68 -8.15 30.43
C PRO A 14 59.48 -7.40 29.83
N ARG A 15 58.28 -7.99 29.88
CA ARG A 15 56.97 -7.35 30.15
C ARG A 15 55.82 -8.27 29.73
N LEU A 16 55.37 -9.10 30.66
CA LEU A 16 54.20 -9.97 30.53
C LEU A 16 53.28 -9.68 31.72
N ALA A 17 52.66 -8.50 31.75
CA ALA A 17 51.76 -8.11 32.85
C ALA A 17 50.78 -6.99 32.50
N ALA A 18 50.25 -6.93 31.27
CA ALA A 18 49.25 -5.91 30.92
C ALA A 18 48.28 -6.40 29.83
N LEU A 19 47.58 -7.50 30.07
CA LEU A 19 46.58 -8.01 29.10
C LEU A 19 45.45 -8.77 29.81
N LEU A 20 44.78 -8.15 30.79
CA LEU A 20 43.63 -8.77 31.48
C LEU A 20 42.52 -7.79 31.94
N VAL A 21 42.34 -6.64 31.27
CA VAL A 21 41.27 -5.67 31.66
C VAL A 21 40.35 -5.22 30.50
N CYS A 22 40.55 -5.64 29.25
CA CYS A 22 39.74 -5.15 28.12
C CYS A 22 38.47 -5.97 27.76
N VAL A 23 38.10 -7.01 28.53
CA VAL A 23 37.01 -7.94 28.09
C VAL A 23 35.62 -7.58 28.64
N ALA A 24 35.48 -6.64 29.57
CA ALA A 24 34.21 -6.44 30.30
C ALA A 24 33.29 -5.30 29.82
N ILE A 25 33.61 -4.54 28.76
CA ILE A 25 32.76 -3.40 28.29
C ILE A 25 32.32 -3.55 26.81
N GLY A 26 32.59 -4.70 26.18
CA GLY A 26 32.25 -4.95 24.77
C GLY A 26 30.85 -5.52 24.52
N VAL A 27 29.95 -5.52 25.51
CA VAL A 27 28.61 -6.15 25.41
C VAL A 27 27.51 -5.10 25.62
N LEU A 28 27.68 -3.91 25.03
CA LEU A 28 26.59 -2.95 24.88
C LEU A 28 26.09 -3.02 23.44
N SER A 29 25.08 -3.87 23.27
CA SER A 29 23.89 -3.59 22.46
C SER A 29 24.12 -3.12 21.03
N VAL A 30 24.69 -3.98 20.18
CA VAL A 30 24.43 -3.90 18.74
C VAL A 30 23.00 -4.39 18.50
N GLN A 31 22.03 -3.50 18.74
CA GLN A 31 20.66 -3.65 18.26
C GLN A 31 20.73 -3.63 16.73
N SER A 32 20.85 -4.80 16.12
CA SER A 32 20.96 -4.94 14.68
C SER A 32 19.61 -4.57 14.05
N PRO A 33 19.53 -3.60 13.11
CA PRO A 33 18.30 -3.29 12.37
C PRO A 33 17.77 -4.47 11.54
N ALA A 34 18.52 -5.58 11.46
CA ALA A 34 18.17 -6.81 10.77
C ALA A 34 16.92 -7.53 11.31
N GLN A 35 16.47 -7.24 12.53
CA GLN A 35 15.24 -7.84 13.08
C GLN A 35 13.97 -7.26 12.44
N ALA A 36 13.96 -5.97 12.08
CA ALA A 36 12.82 -5.32 11.43
C ALA A 36 12.62 -5.81 9.98
N GLU A 37 13.72 -6.08 9.27
CA GLU A 37 13.69 -6.59 7.88
C GLU A 37 13.14 -8.03 7.80
N ARG A 38 13.17 -8.79 8.90
CA ARG A 38 12.65 -10.17 8.95
C ARG A 38 11.11 -10.21 8.96
N ARG A 39 10.45 -9.14 9.42
CA ARG A 39 8.98 -9.08 9.57
C ARG A 39 8.26 -8.42 8.40
N GLU A 40 9.00 -7.92 7.42
CA GLU A 40 8.42 -7.21 6.28
C GLU A 40 8.82 -7.87 4.96
N LEU A 41 7.82 -8.24 4.15
CA LEU A 41 8.05 -8.59 2.75
C LEU A 41 7.81 -7.36 1.88
N ARG A 42 8.75 -7.09 0.98
CA ARG A 42 8.66 -5.96 0.05
C ARG A 42 8.53 -6.46 -1.38
N PHE A 43 7.44 -6.09 -2.04
CA PHE A 43 7.22 -6.39 -3.45
C PHE A 43 7.33 -5.12 -4.29
N THR A 44 8.13 -5.18 -5.34
CA THR A 44 8.38 -4.04 -6.25
C THR A 44 7.37 -4.02 -7.40
N GLY A 45 7.13 -2.84 -7.99
CA GLY A 45 6.27 -2.71 -9.17
C GLY A 45 6.62 -3.66 -10.33
N PRO A 46 7.91 -3.84 -10.70
CA PRO A 46 8.31 -4.81 -11.72
C PRO A 46 8.05 -6.27 -11.33
N GLN A 47 8.15 -6.65 -10.05
CA GLN A 47 7.78 -8.00 -9.60
C GLN A 47 6.29 -8.20 -9.79
N ILE A 48 5.46 -7.29 -9.27
CA ILE A 48 4.00 -7.37 -9.39
C ILE A 48 3.58 -7.40 -10.86
N THR A 49 4.21 -6.58 -11.70
CA THR A 49 3.96 -6.56 -13.14
C THR A 49 4.20 -7.92 -13.79
N ARG A 50 5.29 -8.62 -13.44
CA ARG A 50 5.60 -9.94 -14.02
C ARG A 50 4.59 -11.01 -13.63
N GLN A 51 4.09 -10.99 -12.40
CA GLN A 51 3.09 -11.96 -11.96
C GLN A 51 1.69 -11.62 -12.48
N LEU A 52 1.37 -10.34 -12.67
CA LEU A 52 0.12 -9.88 -13.24
C LEU A 52 0.02 -10.11 -14.76
N ALA A 53 1.13 -9.98 -15.49
CA ALA A 53 1.16 -10.03 -16.96
C ALA A 53 0.43 -11.24 -17.60
N PRO A 54 0.53 -12.48 -17.07
CA PRO A 54 -0.18 -13.64 -17.61
C PRO A 54 -1.71 -13.57 -17.55
N SER A 55 -2.28 -12.72 -16.69
CA SER A 55 -3.73 -12.51 -16.63
C SER A 55 -4.28 -11.66 -17.79
N PHE A 56 -3.39 -11.02 -18.56
CA PHE A 56 -3.74 -10.22 -19.72
C PHE A 56 -3.65 -11.07 -20.99
N PRO A 57 -4.49 -10.80 -22.00
CA PRO A 57 -5.35 -9.62 -22.16
C PRO A 57 -6.70 -9.71 -21.44
N LEU A 58 -7.16 -8.59 -20.89
CA LEU A 58 -8.54 -8.45 -20.41
C LEU A 58 -9.40 -7.93 -21.56
N ARG A 59 -10.52 -8.59 -21.85
CA ARG A 59 -11.40 -8.24 -22.99
C ARG A 59 -12.84 -8.06 -22.52
N ARG A 60 -13.48 -6.99 -22.96
CA ARG A 60 -14.93 -6.80 -22.86
C ARG A 60 -15.49 -6.43 -24.22
N CYS A 61 -16.56 -7.10 -24.62
CA CYS A 61 -17.26 -6.78 -25.86
C CYS A 61 -18.65 -6.24 -25.58
N LEU A 62 -19.08 -5.34 -26.44
CA LEU A 62 -20.40 -4.75 -26.49
C LEU A 62 -21.18 -5.35 -27.67
N PHE A 63 -22.52 -5.32 -27.57
CA PHE A 63 -23.43 -5.69 -28.65
C PHE A 63 -23.17 -7.08 -29.26
N GLY A 64 -22.91 -8.10 -28.42
CA GLY A 64 -22.72 -9.47 -28.91
C GLY A 64 -21.46 -9.65 -29.77
N GLU A 65 -20.31 -9.14 -29.31
CA GLU A 65 -18.98 -9.22 -29.93
C GLU A 65 -18.64 -8.23 -31.05
N LEU A 66 -19.58 -7.35 -31.42
CA LEU A 66 -19.35 -6.39 -32.50
C LEU A 66 -18.27 -5.35 -32.16
N ALA A 67 -18.25 -4.82 -30.93
CA ALA A 67 -17.27 -3.83 -30.53
C ALA A 67 -16.54 -4.29 -29.27
N CYS A 68 -15.22 -4.47 -29.34
CA CYS A 68 -14.46 -5.03 -28.24
C CYS A 68 -13.36 -4.09 -27.77
N VAL A 69 -13.29 -3.90 -26.45
CA VAL A 69 -12.20 -3.25 -25.75
C VAL A 69 -11.28 -4.33 -25.19
N ARG A 70 -9.98 -4.16 -25.41
CA ARG A 70 -8.92 -5.02 -24.90
C ARG A 70 -7.93 -4.18 -24.12
N LEU A 71 -7.57 -4.64 -22.93
CA LEU A 71 -6.49 -4.10 -22.12
C LEU A 71 -5.32 -5.05 -22.22
N THR A 72 -4.12 -4.52 -22.45
CA THR A 72 -2.90 -5.30 -22.68
C THR A 72 -1.72 -4.65 -21.99
N ARG A 73 -0.61 -5.42 -21.88
CA ARG A 73 0.69 -4.94 -21.37
C ARG A 73 0.56 -4.15 -20.05
N PRO A 74 0.08 -4.78 -18.97
CA PRO A 74 -0.03 -4.09 -17.70
C PRO A 74 1.36 -3.67 -17.20
N VAL A 75 1.44 -2.48 -16.61
CA VAL A 75 2.65 -1.98 -15.94
C VAL A 75 2.25 -1.40 -14.60
N VAL A 76 2.73 -2.03 -13.53
CA VAL A 76 2.45 -1.63 -12.15
C VAL A 76 3.52 -0.67 -11.64
N ARG A 77 3.08 0.45 -11.08
CA ARG A 77 3.90 1.49 -10.47
C ARG A 77 3.35 1.83 -9.09
N MET A 78 4.23 2.19 -8.19
CA MET A 78 3.91 2.71 -6.86
C MET A 78 4.73 3.98 -6.65
N GLN A 79 4.16 4.95 -5.95
CA GLN A 79 4.83 6.22 -5.68
C GLN A 79 5.18 6.28 -4.19
N ALA A 80 6.25 7.00 -3.83
CA ALA A 80 6.69 7.06 -2.44
C ALA A 80 5.68 7.75 -1.50
N ASN A 81 4.92 8.71 -2.03
CA ASN A 81 4.00 9.56 -1.26
C ASN A 81 2.52 9.30 -1.59
N ASP A 82 2.20 8.20 -2.25
CA ASP A 82 0.81 7.81 -2.55
C ASP A 82 0.57 6.37 -2.10
N PRO A 83 -0.43 6.11 -1.25
CA PRO A 83 -0.76 4.77 -0.78
C PRO A 83 -1.40 3.88 -1.86
N ARG A 84 -1.70 4.43 -3.04
CA ARG A 84 -2.34 3.71 -4.15
C ARG A 84 -1.32 3.00 -5.04
N ILE A 85 -1.77 1.92 -5.64
CA ILE A 85 -1.10 1.25 -6.74
C ILE A 85 -1.62 1.84 -8.05
N PHE A 86 -0.71 2.17 -8.95
CA PHE A 86 -1.01 2.65 -10.29
C PHE A 86 -0.76 1.54 -11.30
N VAL A 87 -1.72 1.29 -12.18
CA VAL A 87 -1.61 0.32 -13.26
C VAL A 87 -1.82 1.05 -14.58
N SER A 88 -0.79 1.06 -15.41
CA SER A 88 -0.90 1.54 -16.79
C SER A 88 -1.15 0.35 -17.71
N VAL A 89 -2.05 0.50 -18.68
CA VAL A 89 -2.37 -0.52 -19.68
C VAL A 89 -2.48 0.12 -21.06
N ASP A 90 -2.17 -0.65 -22.09
CA ASP A 90 -2.48 -0.28 -23.46
C ASP A 90 -3.90 -0.74 -23.80
N VAL A 91 -4.65 0.17 -24.42
CA VAL A 91 -6.05 -0.04 -24.81
C VAL A 91 -6.08 -0.30 -26.30
N GLY A 92 -6.60 -1.47 -26.68
CA GLY A 92 -7.01 -1.77 -28.04
C GLY A 92 -8.52 -1.71 -28.15
N PHE A 93 -9.03 -0.97 -29.11
CA PHE A 93 -10.45 -0.95 -29.42
C PHE A 93 -10.65 -1.36 -30.87
N GLN A 94 -11.44 -2.41 -31.07
CA GLN A 94 -11.85 -2.86 -32.39
C GLN A 94 -13.31 -2.42 -32.58
N PRO A 95 -13.57 -1.33 -33.32
CA PRO A 95 -14.90 -1.07 -33.84
C PRO A 95 -15.26 -2.20 -34.81
N VAL A 96 -16.57 -2.40 -35.04
CA VAL A 96 -17.20 -3.51 -35.80
C VAL A 96 -16.30 -4.30 -36.77
N PRO A 97 -16.47 -5.65 -36.87
CA PRO A 97 -15.63 -6.48 -37.74
C PRO A 97 -15.41 -5.88 -39.14
N GLY A 98 -14.15 -5.73 -39.54
CA GLY A 98 -13.76 -5.11 -40.82
C GLY A 98 -13.25 -3.68 -40.73
N GLN A 99 -13.39 -2.99 -39.59
CA GLN A 99 -12.74 -1.70 -39.35
C GLN A 99 -11.34 -1.86 -38.73
N ALA A 100 -10.49 -0.85 -38.94
CA ALA A 100 -9.16 -0.80 -38.34
C ALA A 100 -9.27 -0.71 -36.80
N SER A 101 -8.42 -1.45 -36.10
CA SER A 101 -8.32 -1.33 -34.64
C SER A 101 -7.65 -0.02 -34.27
N GLN A 102 -8.21 0.64 -33.25
CA GLN A 102 -7.69 1.87 -32.68
C GLN A 102 -6.92 1.54 -31.39
N SER A 103 -5.88 2.32 -31.11
CA SER A 103 -5.00 2.11 -29.96
C SER A 103 -5.01 3.33 -29.04
N GLY A 104 -4.73 3.09 -27.77
CA GLY A 104 -4.62 4.12 -26.76
C GLY A 104 -3.98 3.61 -25.49
N SER A 105 -4.07 4.41 -24.43
CA SER A 105 -3.54 4.08 -23.12
C SER A 105 -4.52 4.48 -22.03
N ALA A 106 -4.49 3.74 -20.94
CA ALA A 106 -5.26 4.04 -19.74
C ALA A 106 -4.37 3.92 -18.50
N ARG A 107 -4.62 4.78 -17.52
CA ARG A 107 -4.00 4.72 -16.19
C ARG A 107 -5.08 4.53 -15.15
N VAL A 108 -4.93 3.50 -14.34
CA VAL A 108 -5.84 3.14 -13.25
C VAL A 108 -5.11 3.30 -11.93
N ALA A 109 -5.80 3.77 -10.90
CA ALA A 109 -5.28 3.72 -9.53
C ALA A 109 -6.29 3.11 -8.58
N GLY A 110 -5.80 2.36 -7.60
CA GLY A 110 -6.65 1.78 -6.56
C GLY A 110 -5.83 1.45 -5.31
N GLN A 111 -6.51 0.98 -4.28
CA GLN A 111 -5.86 0.62 -3.02
C GLN A 111 -5.54 -0.88 -3.02
N PRO A 112 -4.34 -1.28 -2.56
CA PRO A 112 -4.08 -2.68 -2.31
C PRO A 112 -4.95 -3.18 -1.15
N ALA A 113 -5.53 -4.35 -1.31
CA ALA A 113 -6.17 -5.08 -0.21
C ALA A 113 -5.74 -6.54 -0.25
N TYR A 114 -5.54 -7.13 0.92
CA TYR A 114 -5.22 -8.55 1.06
C TYR A 114 -6.48 -9.37 1.30
N ASP A 115 -6.60 -10.50 0.62
CA ASP A 115 -7.56 -11.54 0.94
C ASP A 115 -6.84 -12.76 1.55
N PRO A 116 -7.10 -13.07 2.83
CA PRO A 116 -6.48 -14.21 3.50
C PRO A 116 -6.93 -15.57 2.95
N GLN A 117 -8.16 -15.67 2.42
CA GLN A 117 -8.66 -16.93 1.87
C GLN A 117 -7.90 -17.31 0.60
N ALA A 118 -7.75 -16.34 -0.30
CA ALA A 118 -7.02 -16.51 -1.55
C ALA A 118 -5.49 -16.43 -1.39
N GLY A 119 -4.98 -15.87 -0.28
CA GLY A 119 -3.55 -15.60 -0.12
C GLY A 119 -3.04 -14.59 -1.15
N ALA A 120 -3.88 -13.64 -1.55
CA ALA A 120 -3.65 -12.78 -2.70
C ALA A 120 -3.98 -11.31 -2.41
N PHE A 121 -3.30 -10.42 -3.13
CA PHE A 121 -3.53 -8.98 -3.10
C PHE A 121 -4.37 -8.57 -4.30
N TYR A 122 -5.34 -7.70 -4.07
CA TYR A 122 -6.28 -7.20 -5.07
C TYR A 122 -6.22 -5.68 -5.13
N LEU A 123 -6.63 -5.14 -6.28
CA LEU A 123 -6.82 -3.71 -6.45
C LEU A 123 -8.27 -3.35 -6.10
N LYS A 124 -8.49 -2.78 -4.91
CA LYS A 124 -9.83 -2.34 -4.49
C LYS A 124 -10.10 -0.91 -4.92
N ARG A 125 -11.37 -0.66 -5.25
CA ARG A 125 -11.89 0.64 -5.72
C ARG A 125 -11.03 1.23 -6.84
N PRO A 126 -10.75 0.48 -7.92
CA PRO A 126 -9.98 1.00 -9.03
C PRO A 126 -10.71 2.18 -9.69
N GLN A 127 -9.97 3.24 -9.98
CA GLN A 127 -10.46 4.44 -10.65
C GLN A 127 -9.63 4.71 -11.89
N LEU A 128 -10.30 4.98 -13.01
CA LEU A 128 -9.66 5.44 -14.23
C LEU A 128 -9.21 6.90 -14.02
N LEU A 129 -7.89 7.12 -13.99
CA LEU A 129 -7.30 8.44 -13.79
C LEU A 129 -7.08 9.20 -15.10
N ASP A 130 -6.64 8.47 -16.11
CA ASP A 130 -6.20 9.03 -17.39
C ASP A 130 -6.57 8.04 -18.50
N PHE A 131 -7.00 8.57 -19.63
CA PHE A 131 -7.35 7.81 -20.80
C PHE A 131 -7.14 8.66 -22.06
N SER A 132 -6.44 8.09 -23.02
CA SER A 132 -6.19 8.72 -24.31
C SER A 132 -6.24 7.68 -25.42
N MET A 133 -6.75 8.09 -26.58
CA MET A 133 -6.72 7.32 -27.82
C MET A 133 -6.41 8.22 -28.99
N GLU A 134 -5.55 7.76 -29.89
CA GLU A 134 -5.13 8.51 -31.07
C GLU A 134 -6.08 8.26 -32.25
N GLY A 135 -6.45 9.32 -32.97
CA GLY A 135 -7.28 9.21 -34.18
C GLY A 135 -8.74 8.79 -33.91
N VAL A 136 -9.23 8.96 -32.68
CA VAL A 136 -10.58 8.59 -32.26
C VAL A 136 -11.41 9.83 -31.95
N PRO A 137 -12.64 9.96 -32.48
CA PRO A 137 -13.55 11.06 -32.13
C PRO A 137 -13.85 11.09 -30.61
N PRO A 138 -14.02 12.28 -29.99
CA PRO A 138 -14.25 12.41 -28.55
C PRO A 138 -15.44 11.60 -28.01
N ASP A 139 -16.50 11.43 -28.79
CA ASP A 139 -17.67 10.63 -28.39
C ASP A 139 -17.34 9.14 -28.27
N GLN A 140 -16.58 8.62 -29.24
CA GLN A 140 -16.14 7.23 -29.25
C GLN A 140 -15.10 6.98 -28.15
N ALA A 141 -14.18 7.93 -27.94
CA ALA A 141 -13.22 7.87 -26.83
C ALA A 141 -13.95 7.82 -25.46
N ARG A 142 -14.96 8.67 -25.25
CA ARG A 142 -15.80 8.64 -24.04
C ARG A 142 -16.53 7.32 -23.87
N MET A 143 -17.06 6.74 -24.95
CA MET A 143 -17.67 5.42 -24.91
C MET A 143 -16.69 4.36 -24.42
N VAL A 144 -15.47 4.31 -24.98
CA VAL A 144 -14.43 3.35 -24.56
C VAL A 144 -14.02 3.58 -23.10
N ALA A 145 -13.85 4.83 -22.67
CA ALA A 145 -13.55 5.16 -21.28
C ALA A 145 -14.64 4.68 -20.31
N ASN A 146 -15.91 4.79 -20.69
CA ASN A 146 -17.04 4.27 -19.92
C ASN A 146 -17.04 2.73 -19.85
N VAL A 147 -16.70 2.05 -20.94
CA VAL A 147 -16.54 0.58 -20.94
C VAL A 147 -15.42 0.17 -19.99
N ILE A 148 -14.27 0.84 -20.04
CA ILE A 148 -13.15 0.57 -19.14
C ILE A 148 -13.58 0.82 -17.69
N SER A 149 -14.21 1.95 -17.40
CA SER A 149 -14.70 2.27 -16.06
C SER A 149 -15.72 1.24 -15.57
N GLY A 150 -16.60 0.76 -16.46
CA GLY A 150 -17.51 -0.34 -16.18
C GLY A 150 -16.78 -1.64 -15.87
N MET A 151 -15.75 -2.01 -16.65
CA MET A 151 -14.91 -3.18 -16.37
C MET A 151 -14.24 -3.07 -15.00
N LEU A 152 -13.75 -1.89 -14.62
CA LEU A 152 -13.10 -1.62 -13.34
C LEU A 152 -14.08 -1.68 -12.16
N ALA A 153 -15.31 -1.21 -12.37
CA ALA A 153 -16.37 -1.28 -11.36
C ALA A 153 -16.94 -2.69 -11.22
N ASP A 154 -16.86 -3.50 -12.28
CA ASP A 154 -17.32 -4.88 -12.28
C ASP A 154 -16.44 -5.76 -11.39
N GLU A 155 -17.05 -6.82 -10.87
CA GLU A 155 -16.38 -7.78 -9.98
C GLU A 155 -15.16 -8.43 -10.66
N PHE A 156 -15.17 -8.54 -11.99
CA PHE A 156 -14.08 -9.10 -12.79
C PHE A 156 -12.69 -8.47 -12.53
N PHE A 157 -12.60 -7.14 -12.36
CA PHE A 157 -11.32 -6.51 -11.99
C PHE A 157 -11.02 -6.66 -10.49
N SER A 158 -12.06 -6.78 -9.66
CA SER A 158 -11.94 -7.02 -8.22
C SER A 158 -11.54 -8.45 -7.88
N GLU A 159 -11.81 -9.41 -8.78
CA GLU A 159 -11.46 -10.83 -8.71
C GLU A 159 -10.09 -11.15 -9.31
N GLN A 160 -9.53 -10.24 -10.10
CA GLN A 160 -8.19 -10.43 -10.67
C GLN A 160 -7.13 -10.12 -9.60
N PRO A 161 -6.41 -11.12 -9.06
CA PRO A 161 -5.34 -10.85 -8.12
C PRO A 161 -4.23 -10.06 -8.84
N LEU A 162 -3.76 -9.00 -8.18
CA LEU A 162 -2.54 -8.29 -8.55
C LEU A 162 -1.30 -9.12 -8.25
N TRP A 163 -1.35 -9.84 -7.13
CA TRP A 163 -0.26 -10.69 -6.68
C TRP A 163 -0.81 -11.85 -5.85
N VAL A 164 -0.26 -13.05 -6.04
CA VAL A 164 -0.56 -14.24 -5.23
C VAL A 164 0.71 -14.63 -4.50
N LEU A 165 0.62 -14.84 -3.18
CA LEU A 165 1.75 -15.29 -2.38
C LEU A 165 2.18 -16.70 -2.82
N ASP A 166 3.48 -16.89 -3.01
CA ASP A 166 4.05 -18.18 -3.38
C ASP A 166 4.28 -19.04 -2.14
N GLU A 167 3.47 -20.08 -1.96
CA GLU A 167 3.59 -21.00 -0.82
C GLU A 167 4.84 -21.87 -0.84
N SER A 168 5.53 -21.98 -1.99
CA SER A 168 6.80 -22.70 -2.06
C SER A 168 7.95 -21.91 -1.41
N ASP A 169 7.79 -20.58 -1.28
CA ASP A 169 8.70 -19.73 -0.52
C ASP A 169 8.27 -19.72 0.96
N PRO A 170 9.10 -20.24 1.89
CA PRO A 170 8.77 -20.28 3.31
C PRO A 170 8.37 -18.93 3.90
N ARG A 171 8.94 -17.82 3.39
CA ARG A 171 8.62 -16.49 3.91
C ARG A 171 7.23 -16.04 3.49
N GLN A 172 6.86 -16.31 2.25
CA GLN A 172 5.53 -15.98 1.72
C GLN A 172 4.45 -16.93 2.26
N ALA A 173 4.80 -18.20 2.50
CA ALA A 173 3.94 -19.14 3.20
C ALA A 173 3.61 -18.67 4.63
N MET A 174 4.63 -18.20 5.38
CA MET A 174 4.40 -17.56 6.68
C MET A 174 3.58 -16.28 6.55
N ALA A 175 3.85 -15.48 5.52
CA ALA A 175 3.05 -14.29 5.24
C ALA A 175 1.57 -14.58 5.05
N ARG A 176 1.22 -15.68 4.39
CA ARG A 176 -0.19 -16.04 4.21
C ARG A 176 -0.91 -16.25 5.56
N LEU A 177 -0.20 -16.78 6.56
CA LEU A 177 -0.74 -17.14 7.88
C LEU A 177 -0.77 -15.96 8.86
N SER A 178 0.22 -15.06 8.80
CA SER A 178 0.42 -14.02 9.82
C SER A 178 0.29 -12.58 9.29
N LEU A 179 -0.28 -12.39 8.09
CA LEU A 179 -0.45 -11.06 7.51
C LEU A 179 -1.40 -10.20 8.35
N ARG A 180 -0.89 -9.08 8.88
CA ARG A 180 -1.73 -8.07 9.56
C ARG A 180 -2.12 -6.93 8.64
N SER A 181 -1.18 -6.43 7.85
CA SER A 181 -1.41 -5.27 6.99
C SER A 181 -0.62 -5.30 5.70
N VAL A 182 -1.20 -4.68 4.68
CA VAL A 182 -0.54 -4.38 3.40
C VAL A 182 -0.60 -2.88 3.16
N THR A 183 0.52 -2.26 2.84
CA THR A 183 0.58 -0.83 2.54
C THR A 183 1.64 -0.54 1.48
N VAL A 184 1.43 0.51 0.69
CA VAL A 184 2.47 1.02 -0.19
C VAL A 184 3.38 1.93 0.63
N GLN A 185 4.68 1.65 0.66
CA GLN A 185 5.69 2.52 1.28
C GLN A 185 6.92 2.58 0.37
N GLN A 186 7.48 3.77 0.20
CA GLN A 186 8.72 3.98 -0.54
C GLN A 186 8.69 3.38 -1.97
N GLY A 187 7.51 3.32 -2.61
CA GLY A 187 7.34 2.75 -3.96
C GLY A 187 7.35 1.21 -4.01
N ALA A 188 7.20 0.54 -2.87
CA ALA A 188 7.04 -0.91 -2.77
C ALA A 188 5.77 -1.27 -1.98
N LEU A 189 5.20 -2.43 -2.27
CA LEU A 189 4.14 -3.02 -1.47
C LEU A 189 4.80 -3.70 -0.26
N VAL A 190 4.62 -3.12 0.91
CA VAL A 190 5.12 -3.64 2.18
C VAL A 190 4.03 -4.46 2.83
N VAL A 191 4.37 -5.71 3.11
CA VAL A 191 3.53 -6.67 3.81
C VAL A 191 4.13 -6.89 5.18
N THR A 192 3.37 -6.52 6.21
CA THR A 192 3.81 -6.62 7.61
C THR A 192 3.26 -7.91 8.21
N LEU A 193 4.18 -8.74 8.69
CA LEU A 193 3.92 -9.98 9.40
C LEU A 193 3.71 -9.68 10.88
N GLY A 194 2.63 -10.19 11.46
CA GLY A 194 2.39 -10.11 12.90
C GLY A 194 2.83 -11.39 13.58
N ASP A 195 3.80 -11.31 14.49
CA ASP A 195 3.96 -12.32 15.52
C ASP A 195 2.96 -11.97 16.65
N ASP A 196 2.35 -12.97 17.32
CA ASP A 196 1.39 -12.78 18.43
C ASP A 196 2.02 -12.13 19.70
N ASP A 197 3.28 -11.71 19.64
CA ASP A 197 3.96 -10.99 20.71
C ASP A 197 3.68 -9.48 20.60
N GLU A 198 2.46 -9.04 20.94
CA GLU A 198 2.35 -7.71 21.55
C GLU A 198 3.06 -7.80 22.91
N PRO A 199 4.14 -7.02 23.16
CA PRO A 199 4.65 -6.90 24.50
C PRO A 199 3.52 -6.28 25.32
N LEU A 200 2.98 -7.07 26.27
CA LEU A 200 2.06 -6.60 27.28
C LEU A 200 2.62 -5.28 27.80
N GLU A 201 1.92 -4.18 27.51
CA GLU A 201 2.21 -2.90 28.14
C GLU A 201 2.19 -3.18 29.65
N ASP A 202 3.37 -3.10 30.28
CA ASP A 202 3.52 -3.30 31.72
C ASP A 202 2.54 -2.35 32.42
N ASP A 203 1.49 -2.95 32.98
CA ASP A 203 0.45 -2.28 33.77
C ASP A 203 1.13 -1.45 34.87
N PRO A 204 1.11 -0.10 34.82
CA PRO A 204 1.63 0.70 35.90
C PRO A 204 0.57 0.77 37.01
N ALA A 205 0.25 -0.39 37.59
CA ALA A 205 -0.61 -0.52 38.76
C ALA A 205 0.18 -1.16 39.91
N ASP A 206 1.34 -0.60 40.23
CA ASP A 206 1.91 -0.75 41.56
C ASP A 206 2.41 0.60 42.09
N GLU A 207 1.45 1.46 42.44
CA GLU A 207 1.71 2.51 43.42
C GLU A 207 0.53 2.56 44.39
N THR A 208 0.58 1.71 45.41
CA THR A 208 -0.07 2.03 46.68
C THR A 208 0.88 2.88 47.50
N PRO A 209 0.41 4.01 48.06
CA PRO A 209 0.62 4.17 49.49
C PRO A 209 -0.56 4.80 50.25
N VAL A 210 -1.01 4.04 51.26
CA VAL A 210 -1.30 4.42 52.67
C VAL A 210 -2.49 5.36 52.98
N PRO A 211 -3.33 5.02 54.00
CA PRO A 211 -4.54 5.77 54.37
C PRO A 211 -4.26 6.90 55.37
N GLY A 212 -5.04 7.99 55.28
CA GLY A 212 -5.01 9.05 56.30
C GLY A 212 -5.88 10.28 56.02
N GLN A 213 -7.08 10.28 56.61
CA GLN A 213 -7.70 11.41 57.36
C GLN A 213 -8.19 12.68 56.63
N GLY A 214 -9.49 12.99 56.81
CA GLY A 214 -9.93 14.36 57.13
C GLY A 214 -11.02 15.01 56.27
N SER A 215 -12.28 14.88 56.72
CA SER A 215 -13.45 15.79 56.63
C SER A 215 -13.47 17.00 55.68
N GLY A 216 -14.63 17.18 55.01
CA GLY A 216 -15.30 18.50 54.97
C GLY A 216 -16.07 18.90 53.71
N SER A 217 -17.40 18.70 53.75
CA SER A 217 -18.43 19.72 53.43
C SER A 217 -18.78 20.15 51.98
N THR A 218 -20.00 19.71 51.59
CA THR A 218 -21.11 20.41 50.87
C THR A 218 -21.10 20.62 49.34
N PRO A 219 -22.26 20.49 48.66
CA PRO A 219 -22.40 20.43 47.20
C PRO A 219 -22.95 21.73 46.58
N GLY A 220 -22.70 21.93 45.27
CA GLY A 220 -23.34 22.99 44.48
C GLY A 220 -23.35 22.68 42.97
N PRO A 221 -24.35 23.18 42.20
CA PRO A 221 -24.85 22.52 40.98
C PRO A 221 -24.59 23.30 39.67
N ARG A 222 -24.58 22.60 38.53
CA ARG A 222 -24.83 23.05 37.12
C ARG A 222 -24.08 22.11 36.14
N SER A 223 -24.52 21.78 34.93
CA SER A 223 -25.63 22.20 34.08
C SER A 223 -25.91 21.05 33.10
N THR A 224 -27.17 20.87 32.74
CA THR A 224 -27.65 20.13 31.55
C THR A 224 -27.03 20.65 30.25
N PRO A 225 -26.65 19.79 29.28
CA PRO A 225 -26.36 20.21 27.92
C PRO A 225 -27.64 20.25 27.07
N THR A 226 -27.91 21.40 26.44
CA THR A 226 -28.95 21.60 25.41
C THR A 226 -28.51 20.94 24.09
N PRO A 227 -29.40 20.23 23.37
CA PRO A 227 -29.07 19.62 22.08
C PRO A 227 -29.11 20.67 20.95
N LYS A 228 -28.09 20.68 20.09
CA LYS A 228 -28.08 21.47 18.84
C LYS A 228 -28.78 20.68 17.73
N SER A 229 -29.73 21.36 17.12
CA SER A 229 -30.74 20.89 16.17
C SER A 229 -30.20 20.42 14.81
N LEU A 230 -30.96 19.49 14.23
CA LEU A 230 -30.97 19.05 12.83
C LEU A 230 -31.03 20.22 11.82
N PRO A 231 -30.42 20.07 10.62
CA PRO A 231 -30.66 20.96 9.50
C PRO A 231 -31.97 20.59 8.75
N PRO A 232 -32.74 21.57 8.25
CA PRO A 232 -33.86 21.31 7.35
C PRO A 232 -33.43 21.30 5.86
N SER A 233 -34.05 20.42 5.09
CA SER A 233 -34.23 20.48 3.63
C SER A 233 -35.73 20.41 3.34
N PRO A 234 -36.20 20.68 2.11
CA PRO A 234 -35.80 21.67 1.11
C PRO A 234 -37.00 22.58 0.71
N SER A 235 -36.73 23.72 0.08
CA SER A 235 -37.78 24.53 -0.55
C SER A 235 -37.40 24.87 -2.00
N THR A 236 -38.19 24.37 -2.95
CA THR A 236 -38.51 25.02 -4.24
C THR A 236 -39.90 25.66 -4.04
N PRO A 237 -40.26 26.79 -4.69
CA PRO A 237 -40.76 26.70 -6.08
C PRO A 237 -40.50 27.95 -6.97
N GLU A 238 -40.63 27.71 -8.28
CA GLU A 238 -41.24 28.57 -9.33
C GLU A 238 -40.72 30.00 -9.58
N ASP A 239 -40.16 30.22 -10.79
CA ASP A 239 -40.70 31.22 -11.72
C ASP A 239 -40.22 30.93 -13.15
N ALA A 240 -41.16 30.90 -14.09
CA ALA A 240 -40.94 30.78 -15.52
C ALA A 240 -40.89 32.19 -16.14
N PRO A 241 -40.32 32.33 -17.34
CA PRO A 241 -41.21 32.76 -18.42
C PRO A 241 -41.02 32.00 -19.73
N GLU A 242 -42.15 31.74 -20.37
CA GLU A 242 -42.26 31.40 -21.79
C GLU A 242 -41.55 32.44 -22.66
N THR A 243 -40.72 31.97 -23.60
CA THR A 243 -40.56 32.64 -24.90
C THR A 243 -40.56 31.60 -26.00
N SER A 244 -41.72 31.49 -26.64
CA SER A 244 -41.93 30.96 -27.98
C SER A 244 -41.12 31.76 -29.00
N SER A 245 -40.38 31.09 -29.89
CA SER A 245 -39.99 31.61 -31.21
C SER A 245 -39.54 30.46 -32.12
N GLU A 246 -40.19 30.40 -33.27
CA GLU A 246 -40.22 29.35 -34.32
C GLU A 246 -38.90 29.08 -35.07
N PRO A 247 -38.82 27.97 -35.82
CA PRO A 247 -37.74 27.71 -36.78
C PRO A 247 -38.02 28.31 -38.16
N VAL A 248 -37.05 29.03 -38.72
CA VAL A 248 -37.06 29.44 -40.15
C VAL A 248 -36.31 28.39 -40.97
N TRP A 249 -37.05 27.78 -41.89
CA TRP A 249 -36.51 27.10 -43.07
C TRP A 249 -36.38 28.13 -44.19
N LEU A 250 -35.20 28.20 -44.82
CA LEU A 250 -34.93 28.46 -46.25
C LEU A 250 -33.41 28.41 -46.50
#